data_AF-A0A2D7SYS1-F1
#
_entry.id   AF-A0A2D7SYS1-F1
#
_cell.length_a   1.000
_cell.length_b   1.000
_cell.length_c   1.000
_cell.angle_alpha   90.00
_cell.angle_beta   90.00
_cell.angle_gamma   90.00
#
_symmetry.space_group_name_H-M   'P 1'
#
loop_
_entity.id
_entity.type
_entity.pdbx_description
1 polymer ?
#
loop_
_entity_poly.entity_id
_entity_poly.type
_entity_poly.pdbx_seq_one_letter_code
_entity_poly.pdbx_strand_id
1 'polypeptide(L)' 'IERQILQFSDAKNIPIHFVGSISFYLKEELQRCLKEYNLNAGNIIRKPIDGLLDFHKRQLQNSDH' A
#
# COMPACT_ATOMS: atom_id res chain seq x y z
N ILE A 1 5.81 -9.81 -11.71
CA ILE A 1 6.44 -8.52 -11.34
C ILE A 1 7.03 -7.83 -12.57
N GLU A 2 7.88 -8.51 -13.33
CA GLU A 2 8.56 -7.94 -14.51
C GLU A 2 7.63 -7.25 -15.52
N ARG A 3 6.58 -7.92 -15.97
CA ARG A 3 5.63 -7.36 -16.96
C ARG A 3 4.62 -6.36 -16.41
N GLN A 4 4.42 -6.31 -15.10
CA GLN A 4 3.34 -5.52 -14.48
C GLN A 4 3.86 -4.30 -13.73
N ILE A 5 5.13 -4.35 -13.29
CA ILE A 5 5.73 -3.34 -12.43
C ILE A 5 7.04 -2.83 -13.03
N LEU A 6 7.98 -3.72 -13.39
CA LEU A 6 9.31 -3.28 -13.89
C LEU A 6 9.28 -2.65 -15.28
N GLN A 7 8.15 -2.72 -15.98
CA GLN A 7 7.95 -1.97 -17.21
C GLN A 7 7.97 -0.44 -16.99
N PHE A 8 7.72 0.01 -15.76
CA PHE A 8 7.80 1.41 -15.38
C PHE A 8 9.22 1.73 -14.91
N SER A 9 9.87 2.71 -15.56
CA SER A 9 11.28 3.05 -15.32
C SER A 9 11.56 3.56 -13.90
N ASP A 10 10.54 4.13 -13.25
CA ASP A 10 10.57 4.70 -11.90
C ASP A 10 10.10 3.73 -10.82
N ALA A 11 9.73 2.49 -11.16
CA ALA A 11 9.16 1.49 -10.25
C ALA A 11 9.99 1.24 -8.97
N LYS A 12 11.31 1.41 -9.04
CA LYS A 12 12.21 1.23 -7.88
C LYS A 12 12.21 2.42 -6.92
N ASN A 13 11.81 3.61 -7.38
CA ASN A 13 11.85 4.84 -6.61
C ASN A 13 10.51 5.15 -5.93
N ILE A 14 9.42 4.54 -6.41
CA ILE A 14 8.07 4.75 -5.90
C ILE A 14 7.59 3.56 -5.04
N PRO A 15 6.84 3.81 -3.95
CA PRO A 15 6.25 2.74 -3.16
C PRO A 15 5.07 2.08 -3.90
N ILE A 16 5.00 0.76 -3.84
CA ILE A 16 3.93 -0.05 -4.44
C ILE A 16 2.88 -0.35 -3.38
N HIS A 17 1.66 0.09 -3.64
CA HIS A 17 0.53 -0.08 -2.75
C HIS A 17 -0.37 -1.24 -3.20
N PHE A 18 -0.87 -2.02 -2.26
CA PHE A 18 -1.82 -3.09 -2.54
C PHE A 18 -3.12 -2.90 -1.76
N VAL A 19 -4.23 -3.29 -2.39
CA VAL A 19 -5.59 -3.16 -1.85
C VAL A 19 -6.33 -4.47 -2.03
N GLY A 20 -7.01 -4.92 -0.99
CA GLY A 20 -7.94 -6.05 -1.03
C GLY A 20 -7.61 -7.12 0.00
N SER A 21 -8.57 -8.03 0.22
CA SER A 21 -8.45 -9.12 1.20
C SER A 21 -7.25 -10.03 0.92
N ILE A 22 -7.10 -10.48 -0.34
CA ILE A 22 -6.03 -11.39 -0.74
C ILE A 22 -4.66 -10.74 -0.48
N SER A 23 -4.46 -9.49 -0.91
CA SER A 23 -3.21 -8.77 -0.69
C SER A 23 -2.92 -8.53 0.79
N PHE A 24 -3.96 -8.32 1.60
CA PHE A 24 -3.80 -8.15 3.05
C PHE A 24 -3.35 -9.45 3.73
N TYR A 25 -3.92 -10.60 3.34
CA TYR A 25 -3.53 -11.90 3.90
C TYR A 25 -2.17 -12.38 3.39
N LEU A 26 -1.78 -12.03 2.16
CA LEU A 26 -0.48 -12.37 1.55
C LEU A 26 0.56 -11.25 1.71
N LYS A 27 0.44 -10.43 2.76
CA LYS A 27 1.27 -9.24 2.94
C LYS A 27 2.76 -9.60 3.04
N GLU A 28 3.08 -10.66 3.79
CA GLU A 28 4.47 -11.08 4.02
C GLU A 28 5.12 -11.57 2.72
N GLU A 29 4.39 -12.38 1.95
CA GLU A 29 4.83 -12.87 0.65
C GLU A 29 5.01 -11.73 -0.35
N LEU A 30 4.07 -10.78 -0.40
CA LEU A 30 4.18 -9.59 -1.25
C LEU A 30 5.41 -8.76 -0.88
N GLN A 31 5.66 -8.52 0.40
CA GLN A 31 6.83 -7.78 0.87
C GLN A 31 8.14 -8.49 0.51
N ARG A 32 8.18 -9.83 0.67
CA ARG A 32 9.36 -10.63 0.28
C ARG A 32 9.61 -10.54 -1.23
N CYS A 33 8.56 -10.75 -2.03
CA CYS A 33 8.65 -10.65 -3.49
C CYS A 33 9.08 -9.25 -3.94
N LEU A 34 8.57 -8.17 -3.34
CA LEU A 34 9.04 -6.82 -3.70
C LEU A 34 10.52 -6.61 -3.34
N LYS A 35 10.94 -7.10 -2.18
CA LYS A 35 12.34 -6.99 -1.71
C LYS A 35 13.31 -7.72 -2.64
N GLU A 36 12.94 -8.91 -3.14
CA GLU A 36 13.75 -9.67 -4.11
C GLU A 36 14.02 -8.89 -5.41
N TYR A 37 13.11 -7.99 -5.79
CA TYR A 37 13.22 -7.16 -7.00
C TYR A 37 13.74 -5.74 -6.72
N ASN A 38 14.21 -5.45 -5.50
CA ASN A 38 14.60 -4.11 -5.04
C ASN A 38 13.49 -3.07 -5.27
N LEU A 39 12.25 -3.46 -4.98
CA LEU A 39 11.07 -2.60 -5.04
C LEU A 39 10.63 -2.19 -3.63
N ASN A 40 10.08 -0.99 -3.50
CA ASN A 40 9.63 -0.45 -2.23
C ASN A 40 8.17 -0.85 -1.97
N ALA A 41 7.91 -1.52 -0.85
CA ALA A 41 6.55 -1.81 -0.41
C ALA A 41 5.93 -0.57 0.27
N GLY A 42 4.75 -0.18 -0.19
CA GLY A 42 3.92 0.84 0.43
C GLY A 42 2.83 0.25 1.33
N ASN A 43 1.72 0.99 1.44
CA ASN A 43 0.52 0.55 2.16
C ASN A 43 -0.11 -0.69 1.53
N ILE A 44 -0.41 -1.67 2.38
CA ILE A 44 -1.16 -2.88 2.02
C ILE A 44 -2.43 -2.87 2.88
N ILE A 45 -3.57 -2.54 2.28
CA ILE A 45 -4.83 -2.30 3.01
C ILE A 45 -5.92 -3.29 2.60
N ARG A 46 -6.77 -3.68 3.55
CA ARG A 46 -7.85 -4.63 3.31
C ARG A 46 -9.07 -3.95 2.65
N LYS A 47 -9.48 -2.79 3.17
CA LYS A 47 -10.60 -2.01 2.64
C LYS A 47 -10.16 -0.55 2.45
N PRO A 48 -10.40 0.06 1.28
CA PRO A 48 -10.07 1.46 1.04
C PRO A 48 -10.75 2.43 2.00
N ILE A 49 -11.98 2.10 2.43
CA ILE A 49 -12.81 2.96 3.27
C ILE A 49 -12.18 3.25 4.64
N ASP A 50 -11.34 2.35 5.15
CA ASP A 50 -10.72 2.50 6.47
C ASP A 50 -9.84 3.77 6.51
N GLY A 51 -9.09 4.06 5.44
CA GLY A 51 -8.28 5.28 5.35
C GLY A 51 -9.12 6.57 5.29
N LEU A 52 -10.27 6.52 4.61
CA LEU A 52 -11.18 7.66 4.53
C LEU A 52 -11.88 7.91 5.87
N LEU A 53 -12.27 6.84 6.57
CA LEU A 53 -12.85 6.90 7.90
C LEU A 53 -11.87 7.51 8.90
N ASP A 54 -10.61 7.06 8.89
CA ASP A 54 -9.56 7.58 9.77
C ASP A 54 -9.20 9.04 9.46
N PHE A 55 -9.30 9.46 8.20
CA PHE A 55 -9.15 10.87 7.83
C PHE A 55 -10.26 11.74 8.46
N HIS A 56 -11.52 11.36 8.30
CA HIS A 56 -12.65 12.13 8.86
C HIS A 56 -12.67 12.10 10.38
N LYS A 57 -12.35 10.96 11.01
CA LYS A 57 -12.20 10.87 12.48
C LYS A 57 -11.16 11.86 13.01
N ARG A 58 -10.01 11.97 12.35
CA ARG A 58 -8.96 12.94 12.73
C ARG A 58 -9.41 14.39 12.56
N GLN A 59 -10.19 14.70 11.51
CA GLN A 59 -10.74 16.05 11.34
C GLN A 59 -11.74 16.43 12.44
N LEU A 60 -12.61 15.50 12.84
CA LEU A 60 -13.53 15.71 13.96
C LEU A 60 -12.76 15.96 15.27
N GLN A 61 -11.74 15.14 15.56
CA GLN A 61 -10.90 15.31 16.76
C GLN A 61 -10.13 16.63 16.80
N ASN A 62 -9.71 17.16 15.64
CA ASN A 62 -8.99 18.42 15.55
C ASN A 62 -9.91 19.66 15.61
N SER A 63 -11.23 19.47 15.57
CA SER A 63 -12.22 20.56 15.63
C SER A 63 -12.75 20.81 17.05
N ASP A 64 -12.43 19.92 17.99
CA ASP A 64 -12.79 20.00 19.42
C ASP A 64 -11.69 20.71 20.27
N HIS A 65 -10.90 21.59 19.65
CA HIS A 65 -9.93 22.50 20.29
C HIS A 65 -10.13 23.91 19.75
#